data_AF-A0A8T7AD89-F1
#
_entry.id   AF-A0A8T7AD89-F1
#
_cell.length_a   1.000
_cell.length_b   1.000
_cell.length_c   1.000
_cell.angle_alpha   90.00
_cell.angle_beta   90.00
_cell.angle_gamma   90.00
#
_symmetry.space_group_name_H-M   'P 1'
#
loop_
_entity.id
_entity.type
_entity.pdbx_description
1 polymer ?
#
loop_
_entity_poly.entity_id
_entity_poly.type
_entity_poly.pdbx_seq_one_letter_code
_entity_poly.pdbx_strand_id
1 'polypeptide(L)'
;RVLSLGSRLGGQGYGRYQIDFKSSINKVNLRRVENQIRSLQSPLWPQDILGQINWQQAAQGEKIFERYCISCHKNIQRDEPSRRVISHISKLSKINTDPVLADNTINYQGYSGLLRNQYVDSSLGKLVIEKKMPVASLVKFSTGNVVTHTDPDRLPGFRSVEWLWGILKALKDNPIKKSARQGNFQPAAPETPLAPLMGYKARSLNGIWATAPYLHNGSVPNLYELLLPKKRPGDPDFDENGEEIEYRSDRFLVGSRQFDPIKVGFRSTGYEDQGFIFNTSLRANSNAGHEYAAGRTAQLDGRILEPLTAEQRSQLLEYLKSL
;
A
#
# COMPACT_ATOMS: atom_id res chain seq x y z
N ARG A 1 -39.23 15.43 -11.77
CA ARG A 1 -37.90 15.01 -12.29
C ARG A 1 -37.47 13.79 -11.49
N VAL A 2 -37.24 12.68 -12.19
CA VAL A 2 -37.12 11.32 -11.65
C VAL A 2 -35.69 11.11 -11.14
N LEU A 3 -35.56 10.56 -9.93
CA LEU A 3 -34.27 10.10 -9.41
C LEU A 3 -33.66 9.06 -10.35
N SER A 4 -32.44 9.31 -10.84
CA SER A 4 -31.69 8.26 -11.54
C SER A 4 -31.18 7.24 -10.51
N LEU A 5 -31.18 5.95 -10.88
CA LEU A 5 -30.63 4.90 -10.03
C LEU A 5 -29.12 5.15 -9.74
N GLY A 6 -28.41 5.77 -10.70
CA GLY A 6 -27.01 6.21 -10.53
C GLY A 6 -26.82 7.23 -9.42
N SER A 7 -27.65 8.28 -9.33
CA SER A 7 -27.53 9.29 -8.27
C SER A 7 -27.74 8.69 -6.87
N ARG A 8 -28.67 7.73 -6.75
CA ARG A 8 -28.92 7.02 -5.49
C ARG A 8 -27.74 6.12 -5.08
N LEU A 9 -27.16 5.40 -6.04
CA LEU A 9 -25.98 4.56 -5.82
C LEU A 9 -24.74 5.39 -5.49
N GLY A 10 -24.61 6.59 -6.05
CA GLY A 10 -23.53 7.53 -5.77
C GLY A 10 -23.66 8.28 -4.43
N GLY A 11 -24.71 8.03 -3.64
CA GLY A 11 -24.90 8.66 -2.33
C GLY A 11 -25.63 10.01 -2.35
N GLN A 12 -26.21 10.42 -3.48
CA GLN A 12 -27.03 11.63 -3.52
C GLN A 12 -28.36 11.42 -2.80
N GLY A 13 -28.77 12.43 -2.01
CA GLY A 13 -30.01 12.40 -1.21
C GLY A 13 -31.26 12.76 -2.01
N TYR A 14 -32.42 12.70 -1.35
CA TYR A 14 -33.70 13.20 -1.88
C TYR A 14 -33.69 14.74 -1.86
N GLY A 15 -33.20 15.36 -2.93
CA GLY A 15 -33.13 16.82 -3.07
C GLY A 15 -33.71 17.29 -4.41
N ARG A 16 -34.06 18.59 -4.48
CA ARG A 16 -34.53 19.24 -5.72
C ARG A 16 -33.43 19.35 -6.79
N TYR A 17 -32.16 19.25 -6.38
CA TYR A 17 -30.99 19.35 -7.25
C TYR A 17 -30.22 18.03 -7.26
N GLN A 18 -29.95 17.51 -8.45
CA GLN A 18 -29.06 16.37 -8.68
C GLN A 18 -27.75 16.87 -9.25
N ILE A 19 -26.64 16.34 -8.76
CA ILE A 19 -25.31 16.64 -9.27
C ILE A 19 -25.05 15.66 -10.40
N ASP A 20 -25.04 16.15 -11.63
CA ASP A 20 -24.67 15.33 -12.79
C ASP A 20 -23.15 15.33 -12.97
N PHE A 21 -22.57 14.15 -13.09
CA PHE A 21 -21.15 13.96 -13.39
C PHE A 21 -21.03 13.48 -14.83
N LYS A 22 -20.88 14.42 -15.77
CA LYS A 22 -20.48 14.08 -17.13
C LYS A 22 -19.08 13.48 -17.09
N SER A 23 -18.98 12.19 -17.36
CA SER A 23 -17.72 11.46 -17.32
C SER A 23 -17.52 10.66 -18.59
N SER A 24 -16.34 10.79 -19.20
CA SER A 24 -15.86 9.98 -20.31
C SER A 24 -15.21 8.66 -19.87
N ILE A 25 -15.48 8.22 -18.62
CA ILE A 25 -14.86 7.03 -18.06
C ILE A 25 -15.32 5.75 -18.78
N ASN A 26 -14.38 5.06 -19.43
CA ASN A 26 -14.66 3.80 -20.09
C ASN A 26 -14.61 2.62 -19.11
N LYS A 27 -15.74 2.34 -18.46
CA LYS A 27 -15.88 1.27 -17.45
C LYS A 27 -15.60 -0.13 -17.98
N VAL A 28 -15.89 -0.38 -19.25
CA VAL A 28 -15.62 -1.68 -19.88
C VAL A 28 -14.11 -1.91 -19.95
N ASN A 29 -13.35 -0.91 -20.41
CA ASN A 29 -11.89 -1.01 -20.48
C ASN A 29 -11.26 -1.05 -19.09
N LEU A 30 -11.77 -0.29 -18.12
CA LEU A 30 -11.29 -0.37 -16.73
C LEU A 30 -11.43 -1.77 -16.16
N ARG A 31 -12.54 -2.46 -16.41
CA ARG A 31 -12.71 -3.86 -15.99
C ARG A 31 -11.77 -4.82 -16.70
N ARG A 32 -11.50 -4.60 -17.99
CA ARG A 32 -10.52 -5.42 -18.73
C ARG A 32 -9.13 -5.27 -18.12
N VAL A 33 -8.71 -4.04 -17.82
CA VAL A 33 -7.45 -3.75 -17.13
C VAL A 33 -7.43 -4.36 -15.73
N GLU A 34 -8.50 -4.24 -14.95
CA GLU A 34 -8.58 -4.85 -13.61
C GLU A 34 -8.48 -6.38 -13.67
N ASN A 35 -9.18 -7.03 -14.61
CA ASN A 35 -9.11 -8.47 -14.82
C ASN A 35 -7.71 -8.91 -15.26
N GLN A 36 -7.05 -8.14 -16.14
CA GLN A 36 -5.68 -8.40 -16.56
C GLN A 36 -4.71 -8.25 -15.38
N ILE A 37 -4.82 -7.20 -14.57
CA ILE A 37 -3.99 -7.01 -13.37
C ILE A 37 -4.19 -8.17 -12.38
N ARG A 38 -5.42 -8.65 -12.22
CA ARG A 38 -5.74 -9.81 -11.35
C ARG A 38 -5.08 -11.11 -11.83
N SER A 39 -4.88 -11.28 -13.14
CA SER A 39 -4.20 -12.46 -13.70
C SER A 39 -2.67 -12.36 -13.69
N LEU A 40 -2.09 -11.19 -13.38
CA LEU A 40 -0.65 -11.04 -13.31
C LEU A 40 -0.08 -11.81 -12.11
N GLN A 41 1.05 -12.46 -12.35
CA GLN A 41 1.88 -13.06 -11.31
C GLN A 41 3.16 -12.23 -11.13
N SER A 42 3.69 -12.19 -9.91
CA SER A 42 4.97 -11.55 -9.63
C SER A 42 6.10 -12.22 -10.41
N PRO A 43 7.16 -11.51 -10.82
CA PRO A 43 8.31 -12.17 -11.43
C PRO A 43 9.02 -13.07 -10.41
N LEU A 44 9.47 -14.24 -10.86
CA LEU A 44 10.39 -15.08 -10.08
C LEU A 44 11.80 -14.51 -10.19
N TRP A 45 12.63 -14.77 -9.20
CA TRP A 45 14.04 -14.39 -9.25
C TRP A 45 14.74 -15.08 -10.45
N PRO A 46 15.29 -14.30 -11.40
CA PRO A 46 15.93 -14.84 -12.59
C PRO A 46 17.34 -15.34 -12.24
N GLN A 47 17.44 -16.60 -11.81
CA GLN A 47 18.70 -17.19 -11.32
C GLN A 47 19.81 -17.25 -12.38
N ASP A 48 19.44 -17.23 -13.66
CA ASP A 48 20.33 -17.16 -14.82
C ASP A 48 20.96 -15.78 -15.01
N ILE A 49 20.32 -14.71 -14.54
CA ILE A 49 20.76 -13.33 -14.70
C ILE A 49 21.34 -12.76 -13.39
N LEU A 50 20.66 -12.99 -12.27
CA LEU A 50 20.98 -12.39 -10.97
C LEU A 50 21.68 -13.34 -10.01
N GLY A 51 22.04 -14.54 -10.47
CA GLY A 51 22.72 -15.57 -9.69
C GLY A 51 21.77 -16.52 -8.98
N GLN A 52 22.29 -17.70 -8.62
CA GLN A 52 21.50 -18.76 -7.97
C GLN A 52 21.13 -18.38 -6.54
N ILE A 53 19.93 -18.82 -6.12
CA ILE A 53 19.52 -18.70 -4.71
C ILE A 53 20.29 -19.74 -3.90
N ASN A 54 20.84 -19.33 -2.75
CA ASN A 54 21.38 -20.29 -1.79
C ASN A 54 20.22 -20.91 -1.00
N TRP A 55 19.74 -22.06 -1.47
CA TRP A 55 18.59 -22.75 -0.88
C TRP A 55 18.79 -23.19 0.57
N GLN A 56 20.03 -23.47 0.99
CA GLN A 56 20.33 -23.79 2.39
C GLN A 56 20.11 -22.57 3.28
N GLN A 57 20.59 -21.40 2.85
CA GLN A 57 20.35 -20.14 3.56
C GLN A 57 18.88 -19.72 3.50
N ALA A 58 18.22 -19.85 2.35
CA ALA A 58 16.81 -19.55 2.18
C ALA A 58 15.92 -20.38 3.13
N ALA A 59 16.24 -21.66 3.35
CA ALA A 59 15.53 -22.50 4.31
C ALA A 59 15.69 -22.01 5.78
N GLN A 60 16.83 -21.41 6.14
CA GLN A 60 16.96 -20.75 7.46
C GLN A 60 16.23 -19.41 7.46
N GLY A 61 16.28 -18.67 6.36
CA GLY A 61 15.54 -17.43 6.15
C GLY A 61 14.03 -17.57 6.27
N GLU A 62 13.48 -18.70 5.82
CA GLU A 62 12.06 -19.02 5.98
C GLU A 62 11.65 -19.09 7.45
N LYS A 63 12.46 -19.74 8.31
CA LYS A 63 12.20 -19.79 9.76
C LYS A 63 12.25 -18.39 10.39
N ILE A 64 13.19 -17.56 9.93
CA ILE A 64 13.28 -16.16 10.36
C ILE A 64 12.02 -15.40 9.91
N PHE A 65 11.59 -15.60 8.67
CA PHE A 65 10.39 -14.98 8.12
C PHE A 65 9.12 -15.33 8.90
N GLU A 66 8.95 -16.60 9.26
CA GLU A 66 7.84 -17.07 10.09
C GLU A 66 7.82 -16.37 11.45
N ARG A 67 8.99 -16.08 12.03
CA ARG A 67 9.09 -15.42 13.33
C ARG A 67 8.93 -13.91 13.27
N TYR A 68 9.52 -13.26 12.26
CA TYR A 68 9.65 -11.79 12.20
C TYR A 68 8.64 -11.10 11.28
N CYS A 69 8.11 -11.80 10.26
CA CYS A 69 7.40 -11.17 9.14
C CYS A 69 5.95 -11.62 8.99
N ILE A 70 5.65 -12.92 9.20
CA ILE A 70 4.36 -13.52 8.81
C ILE A 70 3.14 -12.96 9.55
N SER A 71 3.36 -12.37 10.73
CA SER A 71 2.31 -11.72 11.54
C SER A 71 1.64 -10.57 10.78
N CYS A 72 2.40 -9.88 9.92
CA CYS A 72 1.95 -8.79 9.07
C CYS A 72 1.85 -9.20 7.59
N HIS A 73 2.87 -9.91 7.08
CA HIS A 73 3.00 -10.28 5.68
C HIS A 73 2.59 -11.74 5.47
N LYS A 74 1.35 -11.95 5.04
CA LYS A 74 0.85 -13.30 4.77
C LYS A 74 1.62 -13.94 3.61
N ASN A 75 2.04 -15.18 3.80
CA ASN A 75 2.53 -16.02 2.72
C ASN A 75 1.34 -16.32 1.78
N ILE A 76 1.54 -16.09 0.49
CA ILE A 76 0.54 -16.27 -0.54
C ILE A 76 1.14 -17.18 -1.59
N GLN A 77 0.51 -18.34 -1.82
CA GLN A 77 0.91 -19.20 -2.93
C GLN A 77 0.73 -18.46 -4.26
N ARG A 78 1.84 -18.29 -5.00
CA ARG A 78 1.93 -17.42 -6.17
C ARG A 78 1.10 -17.95 -7.35
N ASP A 79 1.09 -19.26 -7.52
CA ASP A 79 0.53 -20.03 -8.62
C ASP A 79 -0.90 -20.54 -8.38
N GLU A 80 -1.42 -20.38 -7.16
CA GLU A 80 -2.79 -20.73 -6.80
C GLU A 80 -3.81 -20.02 -7.74
N PRO A 81 -4.60 -20.75 -8.55
CA PRO A 81 -5.54 -20.13 -9.48
C PRO A 81 -6.60 -19.26 -8.79
N SER A 82 -6.94 -19.59 -7.54
CA SER A 82 -7.89 -18.84 -6.72
C SER A 82 -7.24 -17.84 -5.75
N ARG A 83 -5.97 -17.48 -5.99
CA ARG A 83 -5.13 -16.68 -5.09
C ARG A 83 -5.85 -15.45 -4.55
N ARG A 84 -5.89 -15.35 -3.22
CA ARG A 84 -6.46 -14.19 -2.51
C ARG A 84 -5.38 -13.46 -1.74
N VAL A 85 -5.16 -12.20 -2.11
CA VAL A 85 -4.22 -11.32 -1.40
C VAL A 85 -4.88 -10.78 -0.15
N ILE A 86 -4.47 -11.30 1.01
CA ILE A 86 -4.90 -10.82 2.32
C ILE A 86 -3.81 -9.91 2.87
N SER A 87 -4.16 -8.68 3.21
CA SER A 87 -3.24 -7.70 3.79
C SER A 87 -3.70 -7.27 5.17
N HIS A 88 -2.79 -7.28 6.14
CA HIS A 88 -3.02 -6.67 7.44
C HIS A 88 -2.70 -5.17 7.39
N ILE A 89 -3.45 -4.37 8.14
CA ILE A 89 -3.15 -2.95 8.33
C ILE A 89 -2.46 -2.78 9.68
N SER A 90 -1.32 -2.09 9.66
CA SER A 90 -0.62 -1.65 10.87
C SER A 90 -0.85 -0.17 11.07
N LYS A 91 -1.40 0.22 12.22
CA LYS A 91 -1.56 1.63 12.59
C LYS A 91 -0.22 2.34 12.68
N LEU A 92 -0.22 3.63 12.33
CA LEU A 92 0.98 4.46 12.31
C LEU A 92 1.78 4.42 13.62
N SER A 93 1.10 4.49 14.76
CA SER A 93 1.73 4.46 16.10
C SER A 93 2.42 3.15 16.48
N LYS A 94 2.26 2.10 15.65
CA LYS A 94 2.96 0.83 15.83
C LYS A 94 4.04 0.62 14.78
N ILE A 95 3.76 0.94 13.52
CA ILE A 95 4.72 0.74 12.43
C ILE A 95 5.79 1.84 12.39
N ASN A 96 5.47 3.05 12.87
CA ASN A 96 6.35 4.21 13.00
C ASN A 96 7.08 4.66 11.71
N THR A 97 6.57 4.25 10.54
CA THR A 97 7.03 4.78 9.24
C THR A 97 6.48 6.18 9.00
N ASP A 98 7.02 6.89 8.01
CA ASP A 98 6.62 8.27 7.66
C ASP A 98 5.08 8.46 7.68
N PRO A 99 4.55 9.41 8.47
CA PRO A 99 3.11 9.55 8.65
C PRO A 99 2.45 10.42 7.58
N VAL A 100 3.20 11.17 6.77
CA VAL A 100 2.68 12.31 6.01
C VAL A 100 1.63 11.91 4.99
N LEU A 101 1.78 10.75 4.32
CA LEU A 101 0.80 10.27 3.35
C LEU A 101 -0.55 9.97 4.02
N ALA A 102 -0.54 9.22 5.12
CA ALA A 102 -1.76 8.88 5.86
C ALA A 102 -2.38 10.12 6.53
N ASP A 103 -1.54 10.99 7.10
CA ASP A 103 -1.96 12.26 7.71
C ASP A 103 -2.65 13.17 6.68
N ASN A 104 -2.03 13.40 5.52
CA ASN A 104 -2.65 14.17 4.44
C ASN A 104 -3.98 13.54 3.98
N THR A 105 -4.08 12.21 3.95
CA THR A 105 -5.31 11.51 3.53
C THR A 105 -6.48 11.84 4.47
N ILE A 106 -6.23 12.00 5.76
CA ILE A 106 -7.28 12.13 6.77
C ILE A 106 -7.51 13.58 7.19
N ASN A 107 -6.44 14.37 7.31
CA ASN A 107 -6.49 15.71 7.89
C ASN A 107 -6.52 16.81 6.84
N TYR A 108 -6.09 16.55 5.59
CA TYR A 108 -6.17 17.58 4.55
C TYR A 108 -7.63 17.82 4.12
N GLN A 109 -8.13 19.00 4.44
CA GLN A 109 -9.51 19.40 4.18
C GLN A 109 -9.65 20.12 2.84
N GLY A 110 -10.70 19.77 2.09
CA GLY A 110 -11.11 20.46 0.87
C GLY A 110 -12.46 21.15 1.06
N TYR A 111 -12.71 22.19 0.28
CA TYR A 111 -14.05 22.77 0.15
C TYR A 111 -14.93 21.82 -0.67
N SER A 112 -16.11 21.47 -0.15
CA SER A 112 -17.02 20.52 -0.81
C SER A 112 -17.77 21.12 -2.00
N GLY A 113 -17.93 22.44 -2.04
CA GLY A 113 -18.61 23.14 -3.14
C GLY A 113 -20.01 22.59 -3.40
N LEU A 114 -20.27 22.15 -4.63
CA LEU A 114 -21.55 21.58 -5.05
C LEU A 114 -21.90 20.27 -4.31
N LEU A 115 -20.92 19.59 -3.71
CA LEU A 115 -21.13 18.33 -2.99
C LEU A 115 -21.74 18.53 -1.58
N ARG A 116 -21.84 19.78 -1.11
CA ARG A 116 -22.36 20.09 0.22
C ARG A 116 -23.77 19.53 0.43
N ASN A 117 -24.04 19.04 1.65
CA ASN A 117 -25.30 18.41 2.07
C ASN A 117 -25.64 17.08 1.38
N GLN A 118 -24.70 16.50 0.62
CA GLN A 118 -24.82 15.12 0.13
C GLN A 118 -24.34 14.12 1.16
N TYR A 119 -24.51 12.82 0.89
CA TYR A 119 -24.08 11.76 1.80
C TYR A 119 -22.92 10.96 1.19
N VAL A 120 -21.90 10.67 1.99
CA VAL A 120 -20.83 9.74 1.62
C VAL A 120 -20.83 8.55 2.57
N ASP A 121 -20.68 7.35 2.04
CA ASP A 121 -20.56 6.15 2.87
C ASP A 121 -19.27 6.19 3.70
N SER A 122 -19.33 5.72 4.93
CA SER A 122 -18.19 5.53 5.82
C SER A 122 -18.28 4.17 6.53
N SER A 123 -17.28 3.85 7.35
CA SER A 123 -17.27 2.63 8.17
C SER A 123 -18.40 2.59 9.20
N LEU A 124 -18.94 3.75 9.59
CA LEU A 124 -19.98 3.90 10.62
C LEU A 124 -21.37 4.21 10.05
N GLY A 125 -21.52 4.17 8.72
CA GLY A 125 -22.74 4.59 8.03
C GLY A 125 -22.52 5.82 7.17
N LYS A 126 -23.59 6.55 6.85
CA LYS A 126 -23.53 7.70 5.94
C LYS A 126 -23.17 8.97 6.69
N LEU A 127 -22.18 9.70 6.19
CA LEU A 127 -21.78 11.01 6.69
C LEU A 127 -22.33 12.10 5.78
N VAL A 128 -22.78 13.21 6.37
CA VAL A 128 -23.19 14.40 5.61
C VAL A 128 -21.93 15.16 5.20
N ILE A 129 -21.87 15.57 3.93
CA ILE A 129 -20.79 16.38 3.39
C ILE A 129 -20.96 17.83 3.85
N GLU A 130 -20.09 18.27 4.75
CA GLU A 130 -20.05 19.65 5.24
C GLU A 130 -19.30 20.61 4.31
N LYS A 131 -19.23 21.90 4.65
CA LYS A 131 -18.54 22.93 3.84
C LYS A 131 -17.07 22.60 3.62
N LYS A 132 -16.39 22.10 4.66
CA LYS A 132 -15.04 21.56 4.61
C LYS A 132 -15.08 20.13 5.14
N MET A 133 -14.41 19.22 4.45
CA MET A 133 -14.33 17.82 4.85
C MET A 133 -12.99 17.25 4.35
N PRO A 134 -12.44 16.19 4.97
CA PRO A 134 -11.27 15.51 4.42
C PRO A 134 -11.41 15.21 2.93
N VAL A 135 -10.39 15.54 2.15
CA VAL A 135 -10.38 15.35 0.69
C VAL A 135 -10.63 13.90 0.33
N ALA A 136 -10.15 12.93 1.13
CA ALA A 136 -10.43 11.51 0.91
C ALA A 136 -11.94 11.19 0.86
N SER A 137 -12.74 11.83 1.71
CA SER A 137 -14.20 11.65 1.71
C SER A 137 -14.84 12.29 0.48
N LEU A 138 -14.36 13.45 0.04
CA LEU A 138 -14.83 14.11 -1.19
C LEU A 138 -14.47 13.30 -2.43
N VAL A 139 -13.24 12.77 -2.50
CA VAL A 139 -12.79 11.89 -3.60
C VAL A 139 -13.61 10.60 -3.63
N LYS A 140 -13.91 10.00 -2.47
CA LYS A 140 -14.78 8.82 -2.40
C LYS A 140 -16.16 9.11 -2.98
N PHE A 141 -16.77 10.23 -2.59
CA PHE A 141 -18.07 10.64 -3.14
C PHE A 141 -18.00 10.86 -4.65
N SER A 142 -17.06 11.66 -5.12
CA SER A 142 -16.90 11.98 -6.56
C SER A 142 -16.64 10.74 -7.39
N THR A 143 -15.77 9.84 -6.92
CA THR A 143 -15.47 8.56 -7.62
C THR A 143 -16.71 7.69 -7.71
N GLY A 144 -17.46 7.54 -6.60
CA GLY A 144 -18.71 6.77 -6.59
C GLY A 144 -19.72 7.31 -7.61
N ASN A 145 -19.88 8.63 -7.69
CA ASN A 145 -20.78 9.23 -8.67
C ASN A 145 -20.26 9.05 -10.11
N VAL A 146 -18.98 9.30 -10.38
CA VAL A 146 -18.39 9.11 -11.72
C VAL A 146 -18.61 7.68 -12.25
N VAL A 147 -18.40 6.66 -11.41
CA VAL A 147 -18.54 5.26 -11.84
C VAL A 147 -20.01 4.84 -12.00
N THR A 148 -20.92 5.42 -11.22
CA THR A 148 -22.34 5.06 -11.22
C THR A 148 -23.18 5.81 -12.25
N HIS A 149 -22.68 6.87 -12.89
CA HIS A 149 -23.39 7.57 -13.96
C HIS A 149 -23.20 6.88 -15.33
N THR A 150 -24.12 7.15 -16.26
CA THR A 150 -24.08 6.66 -17.64
C THR A 150 -23.10 7.47 -18.48
N ASP A 151 -22.43 6.82 -19.44
CA ASP A 151 -21.54 7.48 -20.40
C ASP A 151 -22.35 8.44 -21.31
N PRO A 152 -22.08 9.76 -21.28
CA PRO A 152 -22.83 10.75 -22.03
C PRO A 152 -22.48 10.81 -23.53
N ASP A 153 -21.58 9.97 -24.03
CA ASP A 153 -21.15 9.95 -25.44
C ASP A 153 -21.70 8.75 -26.23
N ARG A 154 -22.29 7.75 -25.55
CA ARG A 154 -22.92 6.57 -26.20
C ARG A 154 -24.26 6.88 -26.87
N LEU A 155 -24.87 5.98 -27.63
CA LEU A 155 -26.25 6.22 -28.12
C LEU A 155 -27.28 6.09 -26.97
N PRO A 156 -28.34 6.94 -26.89
CA PRO A 156 -29.25 6.99 -25.74
C PRO A 156 -29.85 5.65 -25.30
N GLY A 157 -30.26 4.79 -26.23
CA GLY A 157 -30.78 3.45 -25.92
C GLY A 157 -29.70 2.46 -25.44
N PHE A 158 -28.48 2.59 -25.96
CA PHE A 158 -27.35 1.72 -25.60
C PHE A 158 -26.72 2.10 -24.25
N ARG A 159 -26.76 3.39 -23.87
CA ARG A 159 -26.26 3.90 -22.57
C ARG A 159 -26.83 3.12 -21.39
N SER A 160 -28.14 3.03 -21.33
CA SER A 160 -28.85 2.42 -20.19
C SER A 160 -28.65 0.90 -20.14
N VAL A 161 -28.60 0.26 -21.31
CA VAL A 161 -28.38 -1.18 -21.43
C VAL A 161 -26.95 -1.56 -21.04
N GLU A 162 -25.94 -0.89 -21.58
CA GLU A 162 -24.53 -1.12 -21.21
C GLU A 162 -24.29 -0.85 -19.72
N TRP A 163 -24.95 0.15 -19.17
CA TRP A 163 -24.87 0.49 -17.75
C TRP A 163 -25.49 -0.58 -16.84
N LEU A 164 -26.73 -1.00 -17.13
CA LEU A 164 -27.41 -2.08 -16.39
C LEU A 164 -26.64 -3.40 -16.50
N TRP A 165 -26.24 -3.77 -17.71
CA TRP A 165 -25.39 -4.94 -17.94
C TRP A 165 -24.10 -4.84 -17.14
N GLY A 166 -23.52 -3.64 -17.08
CA GLY A 166 -22.35 -3.39 -16.28
C GLY A 166 -22.57 -3.61 -14.78
N ILE A 167 -23.70 -3.18 -14.23
CA ILE A 167 -24.03 -3.42 -12.81
C ILE A 167 -24.22 -4.92 -12.55
N LEU A 168 -25.00 -5.60 -13.39
CA LEU A 168 -25.24 -7.04 -13.27
C LEU A 168 -23.93 -7.82 -13.31
N LYS A 169 -23.04 -7.47 -14.25
CA LYS A 169 -21.70 -8.06 -14.36
C LYS A 169 -20.86 -7.78 -13.12
N ALA A 170 -20.89 -6.56 -12.57
CA ALA A 170 -20.13 -6.24 -11.36
C ALA A 170 -20.63 -7.02 -10.13
N LEU A 171 -21.94 -7.28 -10.02
CA LEU A 171 -22.51 -8.08 -8.93
C LEU A 171 -22.13 -9.56 -9.05
N LYS A 172 -22.07 -10.09 -10.28
CA LYS A 172 -21.70 -11.49 -10.54
C LYS A 172 -20.19 -11.73 -10.44
N ASP A 173 -19.40 -10.84 -11.04
CA ASP A 173 -17.98 -11.07 -11.29
C ASP A 173 -17.08 -10.52 -10.18
N ASN A 174 -17.60 -9.77 -9.20
CA ASN A 174 -16.76 -9.26 -8.10
C ASN A 174 -16.48 -10.40 -7.09
N PRO A 175 -15.24 -10.96 -7.07
CA PRO A 175 -14.92 -12.05 -6.15
C PRO A 175 -14.70 -11.54 -4.71
N ILE A 176 -14.60 -10.22 -4.52
CA ILE A 176 -14.29 -9.59 -3.24
C ILE A 176 -15.59 -9.18 -2.54
N LYS A 177 -15.86 -9.84 -1.42
CA LYS A 177 -16.95 -9.47 -0.53
C LYS A 177 -16.46 -8.46 0.51
N LYS A 178 -17.35 -7.61 1.00
CA LYS A 178 -17.05 -6.72 2.12
C LYS A 178 -16.67 -7.59 3.33
N SER A 179 -15.48 -7.38 3.86
CA SER A 179 -14.96 -8.10 5.03
C SER A 179 -14.50 -7.11 6.11
N ALA A 180 -14.37 -7.59 7.34
CA ALA A 180 -13.71 -6.83 8.39
C ALA A 180 -12.24 -6.58 8.00
N ARG A 181 -11.72 -5.41 8.39
CA ARG A 181 -10.28 -5.13 8.29
C ARG A 181 -9.53 -6.02 9.26
N GLN A 182 -8.32 -6.45 8.88
CA GLN A 182 -7.45 -7.29 9.70
C GLN A 182 -6.17 -6.52 10.08
N GLY A 183 -5.52 -6.93 11.17
CA GLY A 183 -4.33 -6.27 11.73
C GLY A 183 -4.63 -5.34 12.90
N ASN A 184 -3.63 -4.57 13.32
CA ASN A 184 -3.71 -3.62 14.46
C ASN A 184 -3.99 -2.21 13.94
N PHE A 185 -5.19 -1.99 13.38
CA PHE A 185 -5.64 -0.69 12.88
C PHE A 185 -6.48 0.06 13.94
N GLN A 186 -6.62 1.37 13.79
CA GLN A 186 -7.51 2.15 14.64
C GLN A 186 -8.96 2.01 14.15
N PRO A 187 -9.92 1.54 14.97
CA PRO A 187 -11.31 1.45 14.55
C PRO A 187 -11.90 2.85 14.29
N ALA A 188 -12.94 2.91 13.46
CA ALA A 188 -13.67 4.15 13.26
C ALA A 188 -14.51 4.45 14.51
N ALA A 189 -14.53 5.72 14.92
CA ALA A 189 -15.44 6.25 15.93
C ALA A 189 -16.20 7.47 15.36
N PRO A 190 -17.35 7.87 15.91
CA PRO A 190 -18.17 8.96 15.39
C PRO A 190 -17.38 10.26 15.13
N GLU A 191 -16.46 10.59 16.04
CA GLU A 191 -15.58 11.74 15.97
C GLU A 191 -14.39 11.55 15.01
N THR A 192 -14.02 10.31 14.69
CA THR A 192 -12.89 9.96 13.81
C THR A 192 -13.25 8.86 12.81
N PRO A 193 -14.21 9.11 11.89
CA PRO A 193 -14.74 8.07 11.01
C PRO A 193 -13.71 7.52 10.01
N LEU A 194 -12.63 8.27 9.77
CA LEU A 194 -11.52 7.89 8.89
C LEU A 194 -10.32 7.28 9.63
N ALA A 195 -10.36 7.13 10.95
CA ALA A 195 -9.27 6.54 11.72
C ALA A 195 -8.74 5.18 11.18
N PRO A 196 -9.55 4.29 10.57
CA PRO A 196 -9.04 3.07 9.94
C PRO A 196 -8.09 3.28 8.76
N LEU A 197 -7.93 4.51 8.27
CA LEU A 197 -6.96 4.88 7.23
C LEU A 197 -5.64 5.41 7.83
N MET A 198 -5.52 5.60 9.17
CA MET A 198 -4.28 5.99 9.87
C MET A 198 -3.30 4.82 10.00
N GLY A 199 -2.88 4.25 8.87
CA GLY A 199 -1.96 3.14 8.86
C GLY A 199 -1.61 2.67 7.46
N TYR A 200 -0.66 1.75 7.39
CA TYR A 200 -0.20 1.20 6.12
C TYR A 200 -0.50 -0.29 6.05
N LYS A 201 -0.84 -0.73 4.84
CA LYS A 201 -1.03 -2.15 4.53
C LYS A 201 0.32 -2.84 4.44
N ALA A 202 0.46 -3.97 5.13
CA ALA A 202 1.51 -4.94 4.85
C ALA A 202 1.19 -5.60 3.50
N ARG A 203 1.98 -5.27 2.47
CA ARG A 203 1.78 -5.78 1.11
C ARG A 203 2.20 -7.25 1.04
N SER A 204 1.65 -7.98 0.06
CA SER A 204 2.21 -9.27 -0.38
C SER A 204 3.69 -9.11 -0.66
N LEU A 205 4.50 -10.10 -0.26
CA LEU A 205 5.94 -10.10 -0.51
C LEU A 205 6.35 -10.93 -1.73
N ASN A 206 5.41 -11.58 -2.42
CA ASN A 206 5.75 -12.24 -3.69
C ASN A 206 6.32 -11.23 -4.71
N GLY A 207 7.47 -11.55 -5.28
CA GLY A 207 8.25 -10.68 -6.16
C GLY A 207 8.81 -9.44 -5.48
N ILE A 208 8.92 -9.41 -4.15
CA ILE A 208 9.41 -8.24 -3.40
C ILE A 208 10.77 -7.77 -3.92
N TRP A 209 11.62 -8.72 -4.34
CA TRP A 209 12.95 -8.45 -4.90
C TRP A 209 12.93 -7.44 -6.05
N ALA A 210 11.85 -7.38 -6.83
CA ALA A 210 11.72 -6.54 -8.03
C ALA A 210 11.07 -5.18 -7.77
N THR A 211 10.87 -4.78 -6.51
CA THR A 211 10.05 -3.60 -6.16
C THR A 211 10.78 -2.53 -5.37
N ALA A 212 12.11 -2.56 -5.35
CA ALA A 212 12.93 -1.48 -4.81
C ALA A 212 12.61 -0.14 -5.51
N PRO A 213 12.67 1.00 -4.80
CA PRO A 213 12.95 1.13 -3.36
C PRO A 213 11.76 0.74 -2.45
N TYR A 214 12.05 0.49 -1.18
CA TYR A 214 11.13 -0.07 -0.19
C TYR A 214 10.48 0.99 0.72
N LEU A 215 9.54 0.53 1.55
CA LEU A 215 8.53 1.33 2.27
C LEU A 215 7.51 1.99 1.32
N HIS A 216 6.56 2.73 1.88
CA HIS A 216 5.45 3.32 1.11
C HIS A 216 5.87 4.58 0.31
N ASN A 217 6.97 5.21 0.71
CA ASN A 217 7.54 6.42 0.14
C ASN A 217 8.88 6.18 -0.59
N GLY A 218 9.30 4.91 -0.72
CA GLY A 218 10.53 4.56 -1.44
C GLY A 218 11.81 5.04 -0.75
N SER A 219 11.82 5.15 0.58
CA SER A 219 12.89 5.77 1.35
C SER A 219 14.02 4.82 1.77
N VAL A 220 13.94 3.53 1.40
CA VAL A 220 14.97 2.53 1.67
C VAL A 220 15.41 1.87 0.36
N PRO A 221 16.70 1.91 -0.03
CA PRO A 221 17.13 1.59 -1.40
C PRO A 221 17.07 0.09 -1.75
N ASN A 222 17.31 -0.80 -0.78
CA ASN A 222 17.49 -2.22 -1.01
C ASN A 222 16.92 -3.06 0.16
N LEU A 223 16.71 -4.37 0.00
CA LEU A 223 16.13 -5.20 1.08
C LEU A 223 17.06 -5.34 2.26
N TYR A 224 18.38 -5.38 2.02
CA TYR A 224 19.36 -5.46 3.11
C TYR A 224 19.17 -4.32 4.11
N GLU A 225 19.13 -3.08 3.62
CA GLU A 225 18.92 -1.88 4.45
C GLU A 225 17.51 -1.83 5.06
N LEU A 226 16.51 -2.47 4.44
CA LEU A 226 15.18 -2.60 5.07
C LEU A 226 15.26 -3.38 6.39
N LEU A 227 16.22 -4.29 6.54
CA LEU A 227 16.46 -5.04 7.77
C LEU A 227 17.33 -4.29 8.80
N LEU A 228 17.96 -3.18 8.41
CA LEU A 228 18.78 -2.35 9.28
C LEU A 228 17.96 -1.30 10.04
N PRO A 229 18.45 -0.83 11.20
CA PRO A 229 17.87 0.32 11.89
C PRO A 229 18.11 1.64 11.14
N LYS A 230 17.24 2.63 11.36
CA LYS A 230 17.51 4.03 11.02
C LYS A 230 18.37 4.64 12.13
N LYS A 231 19.54 5.19 11.79
CA LYS A 231 20.39 5.91 12.76
C LYS A 231 19.66 7.12 13.36
N ARG A 232 19.71 7.25 14.68
CA ARG A 232 19.13 8.34 15.46
C ARG A 232 20.20 8.98 16.36
N PRO A 233 20.04 10.24 16.78
CA PRO A 233 20.94 10.85 17.75
C PRO A 233 21.04 10.01 19.04
N GLY A 234 22.25 9.68 19.46
CA GLY A 234 22.53 8.86 20.64
C GLY A 234 22.57 7.34 20.39
N ASP A 235 22.32 6.89 19.17
CA ASP A 235 22.53 5.49 18.80
C ASP A 235 24.04 5.14 18.84
N PRO A 236 24.42 3.95 19.33
CA PRO A 236 25.82 3.54 19.39
C PRO A 236 26.37 3.17 18.01
N ASP A 237 27.67 3.33 17.82
CA ASP A 237 28.35 2.88 16.60
C ASP A 237 28.74 1.39 16.66
N PHE A 238 28.79 0.81 17.86
CA PHE A 238 29.17 -0.59 18.10
C PHE A 238 28.13 -1.31 18.97
N ASP A 239 27.96 -2.61 18.75
CA ASP A 239 27.10 -3.47 19.58
C ASP A 239 27.80 -3.92 20.88
N GLU A 240 27.10 -4.73 21.68
CA GLU A 240 27.62 -5.26 22.95
C GLU A 240 28.85 -6.16 22.81
N ASN A 241 29.11 -6.69 21.60
CA ASN A 241 30.27 -7.52 21.29
C ASN A 241 31.41 -6.72 20.65
N GLY A 242 31.22 -5.41 20.42
CA GLY A 242 32.19 -4.53 19.78
C GLY A 242 32.17 -4.55 18.25
N GLU A 243 31.12 -5.12 17.63
CA GLU A 243 30.94 -5.10 16.18
C GLU A 243 30.25 -3.80 15.73
N GLU A 244 30.65 -3.25 14.58
CA GLU A 244 30.04 -2.02 14.05
C GLU A 244 28.58 -2.24 13.67
N ILE A 245 27.70 -1.34 14.11
CA ILE A 245 26.28 -1.39 13.78
C ILE A 245 26.04 -0.73 12.42
N GLU A 246 25.56 -1.51 11.47
CA GLU A 246 25.12 -1.00 10.18
C GLU A 246 23.76 -0.28 10.29
N TYR A 247 23.66 0.89 9.66
CA TYR A 247 22.44 1.70 9.62
C TYR A 247 21.96 1.93 8.18
N ARG A 248 20.66 2.21 8.03
CA ARG A 248 20.05 2.65 6.76
C ARG A 248 20.73 3.92 6.24
N SER A 249 20.85 4.02 4.91
CA SER A 249 21.35 5.23 4.24
C SER A 249 20.37 6.40 4.40
N ASP A 250 20.90 7.56 4.77
CA ASP A 250 20.11 8.79 4.89
C ASP A 250 19.93 9.52 3.56
N ARG A 251 20.87 9.28 2.64
CA ARG A 251 20.89 9.77 1.28
C ARG A 251 21.38 8.68 0.36
N PHE A 252 20.72 8.53 -0.79
CA PHE A 252 21.10 7.55 -1.80
C PHE A 252 20.63 8.01 -3.17
N LEU A 253 21.30 7.57 -4.23
CA LEU A 253 20.89 7.92 -5.60
C LEU A 253 19.74 7.02 -6.06
N VAL A 254 18.84 7.57 -6.87
CA VAL A 254 17.82 6.83 -7.64
C VAL A 254 17.95 7.13 -9.13
N GLY A 255 17.35 6.29 -9.97
CA GLY A 255 17.41 6.40 -11.43
C GLY A 255 18.35 5.39 -12.12
N SER A 256 19.06 4.58 -11.34
CA SER A 256 19.88 3.49 -11.89
C SER A 256 19.03 2.43 -12.57
N ARG A 257 19.57 1.87 -13.66
CA ARG A 257 19.05 0.66 -14.34
C ARG A 257 19.84 -0.60 -13.98
N GLN A 258 20.87 -0.46 -13.14
CA GLN A 258 21.70 -1.56 -12.65
C GLN A 258 21.11 -2.09 -11.34
N PHE A 259 20.97 -3.41 -11.26
CA PHE A 259 20.44 -4.11 -10.09
C PHE A 259 21.60 -4.70 -9.27
N ASP A 260 21.54 -4.56 -7.96
CA ASP A 260 22.44 -5.19 -6.99
C ASP A 260 21.77 -6.48 -6.45
N PRO A 261 22.23 -7.67 -6.87
CA PRO A 261 21.64 -8.93 -6.42
C PRO A 261 22.05 -9.33 -4.99
N ILE A 262 23.08 -8.68 -4.42
CA ILE A 262 23.57 -8.96 -3.06
C ILE A 262 22.66 -8.26 -2.06
N LYS A 263 22.49 -6.94 -2.18
CA LYS A 263 21.60 -6.18 -1.28
C LYS A 263 20.13 -6.22 -1.69
N VAL A 264 19.84 -6.68 -2.91
CA VAL A 264 18.51 -6.81 -3.52
C VAL A 264 17.79 -5.47 -3.66
N GLY A 265 18.23 -4.71 -4.66
CA GLY A 265 17.65 -3.43 -5.05
C GLY A 265 18.39 -2.82 -6.24
N PHE A 266 18.06 -1.59 -6.62
CA PHE A 266 18.86 -0.88 -7.62
C PHE A 266 20.14 -0.36 -6.97
N ARG A 267 21.23 -0.37 -7.75
CA ARG A 267 22.48 0.30 -7.35
C ARG A 267 22.18 1.75 -7.02
N SER A 268 22.67 2.23 -5.88
CA SER A 268 22.31 3.54 -5.31
C SER A 268 23.50 4.48 -5.06
N THR A 269 24.69 4.13 -5.56
CA THR A 269 25.95 4.89 -5.41
C THR A 269 26.81 4.85 -6.68
N GLY A 270 27.71 5.83 -6.86
CA GLY A 270 28.72 5.86 -7.92
C GLY A 270 28.17 6.20 -9.32
N TYR A 271 27.15 7.04 -9.37
CA TYR A 271 26.60 7.66 -10.59
C TYR A 271 26.02 9.05 -10.28
N GLU A 272 26.71 9.81 -9.42
CA GLU A 272 26.28 11.08 -8.85
C GLU A 272 25.93 12.12 -9.93
N ASP A 273 26.63 12.11 -11.06
CA ASP A 273 26.40 13.05 -12.18
C ASP A 273 25.10 12.78 -12.97
N GLN A 274 24.48 11.62 -12.79
CA GLN A 274 23.31 11.16 -13.57
C GLN A 274 22.10 10.81 -12.70
N GLY A 275 22.33 10.60 -11.40
CA GLY A 275 21.30 10.19 -10.45
C GLY A 275 20.58 11.35 -9.78
N PHE A 276 19.39 11.06 -9.25
CA PHE A 276 18.72 11.98 -8.32
C PHE A 276 19.02 11.57 -6.88
N ILE A 277 19.47 12.51 -6.05
CA ILE A 277 19.72 12.25 -4.63
C ILE A 277 18.39 12.23 -3.88
N PHE A 278 17.98 11.04 -3.42
CA PHE A 278 16.88 10.91 -2.47
C PHE A 278 17.39 11.26 -1.07
N ASN A 279 16.78 12.26 -0.42
CA ASN A 279 17.12 12.69 0.92
C ASN A 279 16.00 12.36 1.91
N THR A 280 16.30 11.48 2.88
CA THR A 280 15.33 11.01 3.89
C THR A 280 15.02 12.04 4.97
N SER A 281 15.79 13.13 5.05
CA SER A 281 15.55 14.22 6.00
C SER A 281 14.41 15.16 5.57
N LEU A 282 13.92 15.04 4.33
CA LEU A 282 12.85 15.86 3.80
C LEU A 282 11.48 15.36 4.28
N ARG A 283 10.52 16.29 4.40
CA ARG A 283 9.13 15.95 4.77
C ARG A 283 8.58 14.91 3.78
N ALA A 284 7.94 13.87 4.32
CA ALA A 284 7.38 12.71 3.60
C ALA A 284 8.40 11.65 3.11
N ASN A 285 9.71 11.87 3.34
CA ASN A 285 10.77 10.97 2.87
C ASN A 285 11.42 10.14 3.99
N SER A 286 10.86 10.14 5.21
CA SER A 286 11.49 9.41 6.32
C SER A 286 11.64 7.92 6.01
N ASN A 287 12.80 7.38 6.36
CA ASN A 287 13.15 5.96 6.31
C ASN A 287 13.12 5.30 7.69
N ALA A 288 12.48 5.93 8.68
CA ALA A 288 12.25 5.33 10.00
C ALA A 288 11.10 4.31 9.97
N GLY A 289 10.98 3.52 11.04
CA GLY A 289 9.88 2.58 11.21
C GLY A 289 10.03 1.31 10.39
N HIS A 290 9.15 0.34 10.66
CA HIS A 290 9.30 -1.03 10.18
C HIS A 290 10.70 -1.60 10.53
N GLU A 291 11.18 -1.32 11.74
CA GLU A 291 12.51 -1.71 12.24
C GLU A 291 12.41 -2.98 13.11
N TYR A 292 11.60 -3.95 12.67
CA TYR A 292 11.34 -5.21 13.41
C TYR A 292 12.57 -6.12 13.45
N ALA A 293 13.27 -6.23 12.31
CA ALA A 293 14.51 -6.99 12.18
C ALA A 293 15.67 -6.34 12.96
N ALA A 294 15.55 -5.08 13.35
CA ALA A 294 16.53 -4.35 14.14
C ALA A 294 16.14 -4.21 15.61
N GLY A 295 15.07 -4.88 16.06
CA GLY A 295 14.63 -4.85 17.45
C GLY A 295 14.13 -3.48 17.95
N ARG A 296 13.71 -2.57 17.05
CA ARG A 296 13.21 -1.23 17.43
C ARG A 296 11.70 -1.06 17.27
N THR A 297 11.07 -1.94 16.50
CA THR A 297 9.61 -1.94 16.29
C THR A 297 9.00 -3.22 16.85
N ALA A 298 8.02 -3.07 17.73
CA ALA A 298 7.32 -4.19 18.34
C ALA A 298 6.37 -4.87 17.34
N GLN A 299 6.34 -6.21 17.36
CA GLN A 299 5.37 -7.06 16.66
C GLN A 299 3.91 -6.68 16.99
N LEU A 300 2.95 -7.23 16.25
CA LEU A 300 1.53 -6.90 16.44
C LEU A 300 1.01 -7.22 17.86
N ASP A 301 1.60 -8.20 18.53
CA ASP A 301 1.32 -8.60 19.91
C ASP A 301 2.04 -7.74 20.97
N GLY A 302 2.88 -6.78 20.54
CA GLY A 302 3.63 -5.87 21.40
C GLY A 302 5.02 -6.35 21.78
N ARG A 303 5.45 -7.56 21.38
CA ARG A 303 6.80 -8.06 21.67
C ARG A 303 7.84 -7.37 20.80
N ILE A 304 8.94 -6.95 21.39
CA ILE A 304 10.14 -6.55 20.65
C ILE A 304 11.00 -7.81 20.53
N LEU A 305 11.39 -8.15 19.30
CA LEU A 305 12.27 -9.29 19.03
C LEU A 305 13.72 -8.81 19.02
N GLU A 306 14.64 -9.73 19.28
CA GLU A 306 16.08 -9.44 19.19
C GLU A 306 16.46 -9.00 17.77
N PRO A 307 17.41 -8.04 17.63
CA PRO A 307 17.98 -7.67 16.35
C PRO A 307 18.57 -8.88 15.61
N LEU A 308 18.35 -8.93 14.30
CA LEU A 308 18.95 -9.97 13.45
C LEU A 308 20.44 -9.70 13.25
N THR A 309 21.25 -10.74 13.40
CA THR A 309 22.67 -10.72 13.04
C THR A 309 22.86 -10.55 11.53
N ALA A 310 24.05 -10.15 11.08
CA ALA A 310 24.37 -10.03 9.65
C ALA A 310 24.09 -11.33 8.88
N GLU A 311 24.45 -12.48 9.45
CA GLU A 311 24.18 -13.80 8.87
C GLU A 311 22.67 -14.08 8.75
N GLN A 312 21.89 -13.77 9.80
CA GLN A 312 20.44 -13.93 9.76
C GLN A 312 19.78 -13.00 8.72
N ARG A 313 20.29 -11.78 8.56
CA ARG A 313 19.84 -10.85 7.51
C ARG A 313 20.09 -11.45 6.12
N SER A 314 21.28 -11.99 5.87
CA SER A 314 21.64 -12.65 4.60
C SER A 314 20.75 -13.87 4.32
N GLN A 315 20.52 -14.73 5.32
CA GLN A 315 19.62 -15.88 5.20
C GLN A 315 18.19 -15.46 4.86
N LEU A 316 17.65 -14.44 5.54
CA LEU A 316 16.34 -13.88 5.23
C LEU A 316 16.29 -13.29 3.83
N LEU A 317 17.35 -12.61 3.37
CA LEU A 317 17.42 -12.09 2.00
C LEU A 317 17.30 -13.20 0.96
N GLU A 318 18.01 -14.33 1.13
CA GLU A 318 17.89 -15.48 0.23
C GLU A 318 16.46 -16.03 0.17
N TYR A 319 15.77 -16.09 1.31
CA TYR A 319 14.36 -16.46 1.32
C TYR A 319 13.48 -15.43 0.59
N LEU A 320 13.69 -14.13 0.81
CA LEU A 320 12.92 -13.08 0.13
C LEU A 320 13.13 -13.05 -1.39
N LYS A 321 14.29 -13.51 -1.90
CA LYS A 321 14.51 -13.73 -3.34
C LYS A 321 13.60 -14.83 -3.90
N SER A 322 13.26 -15.84 -3.10
CA SER A 322 12.44 -16.98 -3.53
C SER A 322 10.93 -16.69 -3.62
N LEU A 323 10.46 -15.58 -3.05
CA LEU A 323 9.03 -15.22 -2.95
C LEU A 323 8.40 -14.67 -4.23
#